data_AF-A0A9W6VG15-F1
#
_entry.id   AF-A0A9W6VG15-F1
#
_cell.length_a   1.000
_cell.length_b   1.000
_cell.length_c   1.000
_cell.angle_alpha   90.00
_cell.angle_beta   90.00
_cell.angle_gamma   90.00
#
_symmetry.space_group_name_H-M   'P 1'
#
loop_
_entity.id
_entity.type
_entity.pdbx_description
1 polymer ?
#
loop_
_entity_poly.entity_id
_entity_poly.type
_entity_poly.pdbx_seq_one_letter_code
_entity_poly.pdbx_strand_id
1 'polypeptide(L)'
;MPALITDVEEIVVRGDLDAVTGFSGNQVEEERRKQRFLEANPELEDALFRLEDHPLLRGTLSAFELDSASFRHRAEAFETAFNNAGRWRELTGALLATGDYQRQRPKSHAWQFGTSSAGQDGVWRYLLAETTFDALSATRTVLGEFLDGLAASGSDPAEHFETVISGWLAERETAELFDWRYYLVKYSSMRSGATGIYYGVDGELGYSMCMLRTQQRNEKYRDPILLEVWESSEAGDRVRDPWFTGYETNPRWLRLERSGVGMRSVSDGFELEGAEDEALQAKFADICNRHNDVDAVGDRTVLKVPQRDHGAGPVDSTDRVVIGAAFLRELVTAGL
;
A
#
# COMPACT_ATOMS: atom_id res chain seq x y z
N MET A 1 -38.06 -1.58 9.59
CA MET A 1 -37.85 -0.75 8.39
C MET A 1 -38.87 0.40 8.15
N PRO A 2 -39.94 0.63 8.95
CA PRO A 2 -40.77 1.84 8.74
C PRO A 2 -40.02 3.16 8.98
N ALA A 3 -39.21 3.25 10.05
CA ALA A 3 -38.50 4.48 10.41
C ALA A 3 -37.49 4.94 9.36
N LEU A 4 -36.74 4.03 8.74
CA LEU A 4 -35.79 4.36 7.67
C LEU A 4 -36.50 4.85 6.40
N ILE A 5 -37.69 4.34 6.09
CA ILE A 5 -38.47 4.81 4.94
C ILE A 5 -38.97 6.24 5.21
N THR A 6 -39.43 6.51 6.45
CA THR A 6 -39.81 7.86 6.87
C THR A 6 -38.63 8.82 6.81
N ASP A 7 -37.47 8.45 7.36
CA ASP A 7 -36.27 9.28 7.29
C ASP A 7 -35.86 9.57 5.84
N VAL A 8 -35.92 8.57 4.94
CA VAL A 8 -35.65 8.77 3.51
C VAL A 8 -36.67 9.70 2.86
N GLU A 9 -37.94 9.64 3.24
CA GLU A 9 -38.96 10.58 2.76
C GLU A 9 -38.68 12.01 3.23
N GLU A 10 -38.32 12.21 4.51
CA GLU A 10 -37.94 13.53 5.03
C GLU A 10 -36.72 14.11 4.28
N ILE A 11 -35.71 13.30 3.98
CA ILE A 11 -34.52 13.73 3.23
C ILE A 11 -34.87 14.03 1.76
N VAL A 12 -35.44 13.08 1.05
CA VAL A 12 -35.60 13.16 -0.43
C VAL A 12 -36.72 14.12 -0.82
N VAL A 13 -37.82 14.14 -0.08
CA VAL A 13 -39.00 14.94 -0.44
C VAL A 13 -38.97 16.32 0.21
N ARG A 14 -38.47 16.41 1.46
CA ARG A 14 -38.57 17.63 2.26
C ARG A 14 -37.22 18.32 2.50
N GLY A 15 -36.11 17.64 2.23
CA GLY A 15 -34.77 18.16 2.50
C GLY A 15 -34.48 18.36 4.00
N ASP A 16 -35.28 17.77 4.89
CA ASP A 16 -35.16 17.99 6.33
C ASP A 16 -34.22 16.97 6.98
N LEU A 17 -32.94 17.35 7.04
CA LEU A 17 -31.88 16.55 7.66
C LEU A 17 -31.96 16.55 9.21
N ASP A 18 -32.69 17.48 9.81
CA ASP A 18 -32.83 17.61 11.28
C ASP A 18 -33.93 16.70 11.83
N ALA A 19 -34.89 16.30 10.99
CA ALA A 19 -35.96 15.36 11.33
C ALA A 19 -35.52 13.89 11.36
N VAL A 20 -34.30 13.59 10.91
CA VAL A 20 -33.81 12.23 10.68
C VAL A 20 -33.25 11.61 11.97
N THR A 21 -33.70 10.40 12.31
CA THR A 21 -33.29 9.73 13.56
C THR A 21 -32.58 8.39 13.37
N GLY A 22 -32.73 7.75 12.22
CA GLY A 22 -32.16 6.43 11.93
C GLY A 22 -30.79 6.43 11.27
N PHE A 23 -30.31 7.59 10.80
CA PHE A 23 -28.98 7.73 10.20
C PHE A 23 -27.92 8.13 11.23
N SER A 24 -26.66 7.75 10.99
CA SER A 24 -25.57 8.17 11.86
C SER A 24 -25.30 9.67 11.73
N GLY A 25 -24.87 10.31 12.82
CA GLY A 25 -24.56 11.75 12.80
C GLY A 25 -23.49 12.14 11.77
N ASN A 26 -22.58 11.21 11.41
CA ASN A 26 -21.60 11.44 10.36
C ASN A 26 -22.25 11.54 8.97
N GLN A 27 -23.21 10.68 8.68
CA GLN A 27 -23.96 10.72 7.41
C GLN A 27 -24.77 12.00 7.31
N VAL A 28 -25.47 12.38 8.39
CA VAL A 28 -26.26 13.62 8.43
C VAL A 28 -25.36 14.84 8.21
N GLU A 29 -24.22 14.93 8.89
CA GLU A 29 -23.31 16.06 8.73
C GLU A 29 -22.66 16.10 7.34
N GLU A 30 -22.41 14.95 6.73
CA GLU A 30 -21.96 14.89 5.35
C GLU A 30 -23.00 15.44 4.38
N GLU A 31 -24.26 15.01 4.48
CA GLU A 31 -25.35 15.57 3.66
C GLU A 31 -25.49 17.08 3.86
N ARG A 32 -25.37 17.58 5.11
CA ARG A 32 -25.37 19.03 5.38
C ARG A 32 -24.20 19.76 4.72
N ARG A 33 -23.02 19.13 4.59
CA ARG A 33 -21.88 19.74 3.88
C ARG A 33 -22.18 19.84 2.39
N LYS A 34 -22.73 18.80 1.78
CA LYS A 34 -23.10 18.78 0.36
C LYS A 34 -24.20 19.79 0.04
N GLN A 35 -25.24 19.85 0.88
CA GLN A 35 -26.31 20.83 0.73
C GLN A 35 -25.78 22.26 0.77
N ARG A 36 -24.98 22.60 1.79
CA ARG A 36 -24.34 23.94 1.88
C ARG A 36 -23.46 24.25 0.68
N PHE A 37 -22.74 23.25 0.16
CA PHE A 37 -21.89 23.41 -1.00
C PHE A 37 -22.70 23.69 -2.27
N LEU A 38 -23.80 22.99 -2.50
CA LEU A 38 -24.68 23.20 -3.66
C LEU A 38 -25.50 24.49 -3.56
N GLU A 39 -25.96 24.87 -2.37
CA GLU A 39 -26.62 26.17 -2.14
C GLU A 39 -25.70 27.33 -2.53
N ALA A 40 -24.39 27.20 -2.27
CA ALA A 40 -23.40 28.20 -2.62
C ALA A 40 -22.91 28.10 -4.08
N ASN A 41 -22.96 26.91 -4.69
CA ASN A 41 -22.42 26.64 -6.04
C ASN A 41 -23.39 25.75 -6.86
N PRO A 42 -24.59 26.23 -7.23
CA PRO A 42 -25.59 25.42 -7.92
C PRO A 42 -25.12 24.83 -9.24
N GLU A 43 -24.17 25.49 -9.91
CA GLU A 43 -23.58 25.02 -11.15
C GLU A 43 -22.77 23.71 -11.02
N LEU A 44 -22.42 23.30 -9.79
CA LEU A 44 -21.66 22.08 -9.51
C LEU A 44 -22.54 20.86 -9.22
N GLU A 45 -23.87 21.00 -9.25
CA GLU A 45 -24.83 19.93 -8.99
C GLU A 45 -24.56 18.67 -9.82
N ASP A 46 -24.46 18.81 -11.14
CA ASP A 46 -24.18 17.68 -12.05
C ASP A 46 -22.85 16.98 -11.74
N ALA A 47 -21.83 17.72 -11.31
CA ALA A 47 -20.54 17.14 -10.96
C ALA A 47 -20.62 16.37 -9.64
N LEU A 48 -21.37 16.90 -8.67
CA LEU A 48 -21.56 16.28 -7.37
C LEU A 48 -22.36 14.98 -7.50
N PHE A 49 -23.52 15.02 -8.17
CA PHE A 49 -24.38 13.84 -8.32
C PHE A 49 -23.70 12.71 -9.09
N ARG A 50 -22.97 13.01 -10.17
CA ARG A 50 -22.19 11.98 -10.88
C ARG A 50 -21.15 11.32 -9.98
N LEU A 51 -20.45 12.11 -9.17
CA LEU A 51 -19.44 11.60 -8.25
C LEU A 51 -20.07 10.75 -7.14
N GLU A 52 -21.21 11.17 -6.58
CA GLU A 52 -21.96 10.39 -5.59
C GLU A 52 -22.41 9.02 -6.13
N ASP A 53 -22.89 9.00 -7.36
CA ASP A 53 -23.34 7.79 -8.05
C ASP A 53 -22.19 6.82 -8.39
N HIS A 54 -20.93 7.26 -8.24
CA HIS A 54 -19.79 6.41 -8.52
C HIS A 54 -19.80 5.15 -7.63
N PRO A 55 -19.67 3.92 -8.20
CA PRO A 55 -19.82 2.67 -7.45
C PRO A 55 -18.87 2.48 -6.26
N LEU A 56 -17.72 3.15 -6.28
CA LEU A 56 -16.74 3.14 -5.18
C LEU A 56 -17.11 4.09 -4.03
N LEU A 57 -17.96 5.08 -4.28
CA LEU A 57 -18.31 6.13 -3.31
C LEU A 57 -19.69 5.89 -2.70
N ARG A 58 -20.66 5.38 -3.48
CA ARG A 58 -22.02 5.05 -3.00
C ARG A 58 -22.65 6.16 -2.16
N GLY A 59 -22.63 7.38 -2.71
CA GLY A 59 -23.17 8.57 -2.06
C GLY A 59 -22.26 9.18 -1.00
N THR A 60 -21.06 8.65 -0.75
CA THR A 60 -20.12 9.21 0.22
C THR A 60 -19.00 10.00 -0.45
N LEU A 61 -18.90 11.28 -0.15
CA LEU A 61 -17.88 12.22 -0.64
C LEU A 61 -16.88 12.65 0.46
N SER A 62 -16.83 11.93 1.59
CA SER A 62 -15.91 12.24 2.69
C SER A 62 -14.41 12.24 2.31
N ALA A 63 -14.05 11.59 1.19
CA ALA A 63 -12.70 11.60 0.61
C ALA A 63 -12.42 12.81 -0.31
N PHE A 64 -13.33 13.77 -0.44
CA PHE A 64 -13.18 14.95 -1.30
C PHE A 64 -13.33 16.24 -0.49
N GLU A 65 -12.47 17.22 -0.78
CA GLU A 65 -12.70 18.59 -0.31
C GLU A 65 -13.72 19.25 -1.24
N LEU A 66 -14.80 19.77 -0.66
CA LEU A 66 -15.86 20.48 -1.40
C LEU A 66 -15.46 21.94 -1.63
N ASP A 67 -14.43 22.14 -2.46
CA ASP A 67 -13.90 23.44 -2.86
C ASP A 67 -14.33 23.76 -4.30
N SER A 68 -15.05 24.86 -4.51
CA SER A 68 -15.69 25.14 -5.81
C SER A 68 -14.70 25.42 -6.94
N ALA A 69 -13.50 25.91 -6.61
CA ALA A 69 -12.46 26.16 -7.60
C ALA A 69 -11.88 24.86 -8.15
N SER A 70 -11.92 23.76 -7.38
CA SER A 70 -11.30 22.50 -7.74
C SER A 70 -12.21 21.28 -7.91
N PHE A 71 -13.42 21.34 -7.36
CA PHE A 71 -14.28 20.17 -7.24
C PHE A 71 -14.63 19.54 -8.59
N ARG A 72 -14.98 20.34 -9.61
CA ARG A 72 -15.40 19.82 -10.93
C ARG A 72 -14.29 19.00 -11.57
N HIS A 73 -13.08 19.55 -11.66
CA HIS A 73 -11.98 18.83 -12.33
C HIS A 73 -11.50 17.64 -11.50
N ARG A 74 -11.56 17.71 -10.16
CA ARG A 74 -11.27 16.55 -9.30
C ARG A 74 -12.28 15.42 -9.50
N ALA A 75 -13.57 15.73 -9.63
CA ALA A 75 -14.60 14.73 -9.92
C ALA A 75 -14.34 14.03 -11.27
N GLU A 76 -14.06 14.80 -12.33
CA GLU A 76 -13.76 14.27 -13.67
C GLU A 76 -12.44 13.46 -13.69
N ALA A 77 -11.41 13.94 -12.99
CA ALA A 77 -10.14 13.23 -12.83
C ALA A 77 -10.32 11.93 -12.05
N PHE A 78 -11.20 11.90 -11.04
CA PHE A 78 -11.48 10.69 -10.26
C PHE A 78 -12.14 9.62 -11.12
N GLU A 79 -13.19 9.97 -11.86
CA GLU A 79 -13.81 9.06 -12.82
C GLU A 79 -12.77 8.49 -13.79
N THR A 80 -11.91 9.37 -14.35
CA THR A 80 -10.86 8.98 -15.30
C THR A 80 -9.82 8.03 -14.66
N ALA A 81 -9.34 8.33 -13.46
CA ALA A 81 -8.33 7.53 -12.76
C ALA A 81 -8.84 6.15 -12.35
N PHE A 82 -10.11 6.05 -11.94
CA PHE A 82 -10.70 4.82 -11.38
C PHE A 82 -11.47 3.97 -12.40
N ASN A 83 -11.73 4.46 -13.61
CA ASN A 83 -12.52 3.78 -14.66
C ASN A 83 -11.96 2.41 -15.07
N ASN A 84 -10.65 2.21 -15.05
CA ASN A 84 -10.03 0.95 -15.45
C ASN A 84 -9.44 0.20 -14.25
N ALA A 85 -10.18 -0.79 -13.75
CA ALA A 85 -9.73 -1.62 -12.63
C ALA A 85 -8.46 -2.44 -12.92
N GLY A 86 -8.14 -2.68 -14.19
CA GLY A 86 -6.87 -3.28 -14.60
C GLY A 86 -5.65 -2.39 -14.36
N ARG A 87 -5.85 -1.09 -14.07
CA ARG A 87 -4.79 -0.11 -13.76
C ARG A 87 -4.70 0.24 -12.27
N TRP A 88 -5.47 -0.43 -11.40
CA TRP A 88 -5.48 -0.07 -9.98
C TRP A 88 -4.14 -0.34 -9.29
N ARG A 89 -3.31 -1.27 -9.79
CA ARG A 89 -1.95 -1.49 -9.24
C ARG A 89 -1.03 -0.29 -9.47
N GLU A 90 -1.13 0.32 -10.64
CA GLU A 90 -0.39 1.51 -11.03
C GLU A 90 -0.94 2.72 -10.27
N LEU A 91 -2.27 2.84 -10.18
CA LEU A 91 -2.94 3.88 -9.39
C LEU A 91 -2.53 3.84 -7.91
N THR A 92 -2.51 2.67 -7.28
CA THR A 92 -2.02 2.54 -5.89
C THR A 92 -0.57 2.96 -5.73
N GLY A 93 0.27 2.71 -6.73
CA GLY A 93 1.66 3.17 -6.77
C GLY A 93 1.75 4.69 -6.89
N ALA A 94 0.94 5.30 -7.76
CA ALA A 94 0.92 6.75 -7.98
C ALA A 94 0.36 7.51 -6.77
N LEU A 95 -0.72 7.01 -6.14
CA LEU A 95 -1.22 7.56 -4.88
C LEU A 95 -0.17 7.46 -3.77
N LEU A 96 0.54 6.33 -3.69
CA LEU A 96 1.61 6.16 -2.71
C LEU A 96 2.82 7.05 -3.02
N ALA A 97 3.13 7.31 -4.29
CA ALA A 97 4.16 8.28 -4.66
C ALA A 97 3.73 9.71 -4.30
N THR A 98 2.46 10.05 -4.44
CA THR A 98 1.89 11.35 -4.05
C THR A 98 1.98 11.55 -2.53
N GLY A 99 1.53 10.57 -1.73
CA GLY A 99 1.52 10.71 -0.27
C GLY A 99 1.06 9.49 0.49
N ASP A 100 1.09 9.59 1.82
CA ASP A 100 0.65 8.54 2.73
C ASP A 100 -0.89 8.50 2.80
N TYR A 101 -1.53 7.92 1.78
CA TYR A 101 -2.99 7.85 1.69
C TYR A 101 -3.60 6.69 2.48
N GLN A 102 -2.78 5.69 2.85
CA GLN A 102 -3.22 4.52 3.59
C GLN A 102 -3.80 4.89 4.95
N ARG A 103 -4.71 4.05 5.45
CA ARG A 103 -5.32 4.24 6.76
C ARG A 103 -5.04 3.08 7.69
N GLN A 104 -4.94 3.35 8.97
CA GLN A 104 -4.96 2.29 9.97
C GLN A 104 -6.39 1.74 10.10
N ARG A 105 -6.54 0.42 10.13
CA ARG A 105 -7.85 -0.23 10.33
C ARG A 105 -8.28 -0.10 11.80
N PRO A 106 -9.55 0.23 12.10
CA PRO A 106 -10.02 0.34 13.47
C PRO A 106 -9.76 -0.94 14.27
N LYS A 107 -9.26 -0.80 15.49
CA LYS A 107 -8.98 -1.92 16.42
C LYS A 107 -8.01 -2.96 15.84
N SER A 108 -7.12 -2.55 14.92
CA SER A 108 -6.10 -3.41 14.33
C SER A 108 -4.79 -2.65 14.09
N HIS A 109 -3.67 -3.37 14.09
CA HIS A 109 -2.36 -2.86 13.65
C HIS A 109 -2.19 -2.93 12.12
N ALA A 110 -3.24 -3.32 11.39
CA ALA A 110 -3.21 -3.38 9.93
C ALA A 110 -3.39 -1.99 9.32
N TRP A 111 -2.69 -1.79 8.22
CA TRP A 111 -2.88 -0.69 7.29
C TRP A 111 -3.71 -1.15 6.11
N GLN A 112 -4.59 -0.28 5.66
CA GLN A 112 -5.40 -0.45 4.46
C GLN A 112 -4.92 0.51 3.38
N PHE A 113 -4.54 -0.09 2.25
CA PHE A 113 -4.23 0.55 0.99
C PHE A 113 -5.33 0.25 -0.03
N GLY A 114 -5.20 0.79 -1.24
CA GLY A 114 -6.00 0.34 -2.37
C GLY A 114 -5.64 -1.09 -2.79
N THR A 115 -6.40 -1.62 -3.74
CA THR A 115 -6.19 -2.98 -4.26
C THR A 115 -5.85 -2.95 -5.74
N SER A 116 -5.01 -3.89 -6.18
CA SER A 116 -4.82 -4.17 -7.61
C SER A 116 -5.90 -5.11 -8.20
N SER A 117 -6.83 -5.61 -7.39
CA SER A 117 -7.79 -6.63 -7.81
C SER A 117 -9.12 -6.04 -8.25
N ALA A 118 -9.43 -6.15 -9.54
CA ALA A 118 -10.68 -5.64 -10.11
C ALA A 118 -11.96 -6.22 -9.48
N GLY A 119 -11.88 -7.43 -8.90
CA GLY A 119 -13.00 -8.06 -8.19
C GLY A 119 -13.14 -7.66 -6.72
N GLN A 120 -12.39 -6.68 -6.25
CA GLN A 120 -12.33 -6.24 -4.85
C GLN A 120 -12.58 -4.73 -4.71
N ASP A 121 -13.51 -4.19 -5.50
CA ASP A 121 -13.97 -2.79 -5.44
C ASP A 121 -14.32 -2.32 -4.01
N GLY A 122 -14.81 -3.24 -3.17
CA GLY A 122 -15.07 -3.01 -1.75
C GLY A 122 -13.85 -2.52 -0.95
N VAL A 123 -12.62 -2.80 -1.39
CA VAL A 123 -11.40 -2.28 -0.76
C VAL A 123 -11.29 -0.77 -0.95
N TRP A 124 -11.52 -0.28 -2.18
CA TRP A 124 -11.55 1.15 -2.46
C TRP A 124 -12.70 1.84 -1.74
N ARG A 125 -13.88 1.22 -1.70
CA ARG A 125 -15.02 1.74 -0.93
C ARG A 125 -14.69 1.88 0.55
N TYR A 126 -14.08 0.86 1.15
CA TYR A 126 -13.65 0.94 2.53
C TYR A 126 -12.66 2.10 2.75
N LEU A 127 -11.69 2.24 1.84
CA LEU A 127 -10.64 3.27 1.92
C LEU A 127 -11.14 4.70 1.65
N LEU A 128 -12.21 4.89 0.86
CA LEU A 128 -12.69 6.21 0.45
C LEU A 128 -13.98 6.64 1.14
N ALA A 129 -14.81 5.71 1.60
CA ALA A 129 -16.16 6.00 2.08
C ALA A 129 -16.45 5.47 3.49
N GLU A 130 -15.91 4.32 3.91
CA GLU A 130 -16.35 3.67 5.16
C GLU A 130 -15.64 4.20 6.43
N THR A 131 -15.60 5.52 6.62
CA THR A 131 -15.16 6.16 7.88
C THR A 131 -15.65 7.61 7.97
N THR A 132 -15.22 8.35 8.99
CA THR A 132 -15.59 9.77 9.17
C THR A 132 -14.79 10.70 8.28
N PHE A 133 -15.35 11.88 8.01
CA PHE A 133 -14.65 12.96 7.29
C PHE A 133 -13.29 13.29 7.91
N ASP A 134 -13.20 13.41 9.24
CA ASP A 134 -11.93 13.76 9.92
C ASP A 134 -10.88 12.64 9.81
N ALA A 135 -11.32 11.37 9.93
CA ALA A 135 -10.44 10.21 9.78
C ALA A 135 -9.92 10.04 8.35
N LEU A 136 -10.54 10.71 7.37
CA LEU A 136 -10.16 10.72 5.96
C LEU A 136 -9.22 11.86 5.56
N SER A 137 -8.83 12.74 6.48
CA SER A 137 -8.03 13.94 6.17
C SER A 137 -6.75 13.66 5.36
N ALA A 138 -5.93 12.70 5.77
CA ALA A 138 -4.71 12.33 5.04
C ALA A 138 -5.03 11.77 3.65
N THR A 139 -5.91 10.77 3.57
CA THR A 139 -6.34 10.16 2.30
C THR A 139 -6.93 11.19 1.34
N ARG A 140 -7.77 12.11 1.84
CA ARG A 140 -8.41 13.18 1.06
C ARG A 140 -7.38 14.19 0.54
N THR A 141 -6.40 14.54 1.36
CA THR A 141 -5.31 15.44 0.93
C THR A 141 -4.51 14.83 -0.22
N VAL A 142 -4.08 13.57 -0.05
CA VAL A 142 -3.29 12.86 -1.09
C VAL A 142 -4.11 12.63 -2.34
N LEU A 143 -5.39 12.22 -2.20
CA LEU A 143 -6.28 12.05 -3.34
C LEU A 143 -6.50 13.38 -4.06
N GLY A 144 -6.73 14.48 -3.34
CA GLY A 144 -6.91 15.81 -3.93
C GLY A 144 -5.68 16.27 -4.72
N GLU A 145 -4.49 16.15 -4.15
CA GLU A 145 -3.22 16.50 -4.81
C GLU A 145 -3.00 15.67 -6.08
N PHE A 146 -3.22 14.36 -6.00
CA PHE A 146 -3.11 13.47 -7.15
C PHE A 146 -4.11 13.83 -8.27
N LEU A 147 -5.37 14.10 -7.92
CA LEU A 147 -6.41 14.44 -8.87
C LEU A 147 -6.17 15.81 -9.53
N ASP A 148 -5.65 16.78 -8.77
CA ASP A 148 -5.23 18.08 -9.32
C ASP A 148 -4.08 17.91 -10.30
N GLY A 149 -3.08 17.10 -9.95
CA GLY A 149 -1.96 16.77 -10.85
C GLY A 149 -2.43 16.12 -12.14
N LEU A 150 -3.34 15.14 -12.04
CA LEU A 150 -3.91 14.46 -13.20
C LEU A 150 -4.67 15.43 -14.10
N ALA A 151 -5.57 16.23 -13.51
CA ALA A 151 -6.35 17.23 -14.24
C ALA A 151 -5.45 18.27 -14.93
N ALA A 152 -4.42 18.76 -14.24
CA ALA A 152 -3.50 19.76 -14.77
C ALA A 152 -2.60 19.21 -15.89
N SER A 153 -2.24 17.93 -15.83
CA SER A 153 -1.36 17.30 -16.84
C SER A 153 -2.03 17.17 -18.21
N GLY A 154 -3.34 16.91 -18.24
CA GLY A 154 -4.09 16.61 -19.47
C GLY A 154 -3.64 15.34 -20.20
N SER A 155 -2.78 14.51 -19.59
CA SER A 155 -2.25 13.27 -20.17
C SER A 155 -3.19 12.08 -19.94
N ASP A 156 -2.94 10.95 -20.63
CA ASP A 156 -3.60 9.69 -20.29
C ASP A 156 -3.30 9.31 -18.82
N PRO A 157 -4.25 8.72 -18.08
CA PRO A 157 -4.01 8.30 -16.71
C PRO A 157 -2.77 7.42 -16.52
N ALA A 158 -2.49 6.48 -17.44
CA ALA A 158 -1.32 5.61 -17.29
C ALA A 158 0.00 6.39 -17.39
N GLU A 159 0.08 7.35 -18.32
CA GLU A 159 1.23 8.24 -18.47
C GLU A 159 1.39 9.12 -17.23
N HIS A 160 0.28 9.64 -16.68
CA HIS A 160 0.32 10.41 -15.45
C HIS A 160 0.81 9.57 -14.26
N PHE A 161 0.32 8.35 -14.09
CA PHE A 161 0.72 7.46 -13.00
C PHE A 161 2.22 7.16 -13.07
N GLU A 162 2.73 6.85 -14.26
CA GLU A 162 4.15 6.60 -14.50
C GLU A 162 4.99 7.85 -14.21
N THR A 163 4.53 9.04 -14.63
CA THR A 163 5.22 10.31 -14.37
C THR A 163 5.34 10.60 -12.87
N VAL A 164 4.25 10.43 -12.12
CA VAL A 164 4.25 10.63 -10.65
C VAL A 164 5.17 9.64 -9.96
N ILE A 165 5.09 8.35 -10.33
CA ILE A 165 5.94 7.29 -9.75
C ILE A 165 7.42 7.55 -10.05
N SER A 166 7.78 7.78 -11.32
CA SER A 166 9.17 7.95 -11.73
C SER A 166 9.80 9.22 -11.18
N GLY A 167 9.06 10.34 -11.15
CA GLY A 167 9.52 11.58 -10.55
C GLY A 167 9.84 11.42 -9.07
N TRP A 168 8.92 10.82 -8.31
CA TRP A 168 9.12 10.57 -6.88
C TRP A 168 10.28 9.60 -6.61
N LEU A 169 10.41 8.53 -7.39
CA LEU A 169 11.52 7.58 -7.26
C LEU A 169 12.88 8.26 -7.53
N ALA A 170 12.98 9.09 -8.57
CA ALA A 170 14.22 9.81 -8.90
C ALA A 170 14.65 10.75 -7.76
N GLU A 171 13.70 11.42 -7.11
CA GLU A 171 13.98 12.23 -5.91
C GLU A 171 14.49 11.37 -4.75
N ARG A 172 13.85 10.23 -4.46
CA ARG A 172 14.28 9.32 -3.39
C ARG A 172 15.67 8.73 -3.67
N GLU A 173 15.95 8.37 -4.92
CA GLU A 173 17.25 7.85 -5.37
C GLU A 173 18.36 8.88 -5.27
N THR A 174 18.07 10.12 -5.63
CA THR A 174 19.02 11.23 -5.45
C THR A 174 19.30 11.49 -3.96
N ALA A 175 18.28 11.36 -3.11
CA ALA A 175 18.41 11.57 -1.66
C ALA A 175 19.01 10.38 -0.90
N GLU A 176 19.15 9.21 -1.54
CA GLU A 176 19.51 7.94 -0.88
C GLU A 176 18.60 7.66 0.34
N LEU A 177 17.29 7.72 0.11
CA LEU A 177 16.24 7.51 1.13
C LEU A 177 15.26 6.42 0.69
N PHE A 178 15.58 5.17 1.01
CA PHE A 178 14.83 3.99 0.60
C PHE A 178 14.12 3.33 1.78
N ASP A 179 13.05 3.96 2.26
CA ASP A 179 12.18 3.40 3.29
C ASP A 179 11.21 2.34 2.73
N TRP A 180 10.29 1.85 3.56
CA TRP A 180 9.27 0.89 3.12
C TRP A 180 8.43 1.41 1.96
N ARG A 181 8.16 2.72 1.93
CA ARG A 181 7.33 3.36 0.91
C ARG A 181 8.06 3.39 -0.42
N TYR A 182 9.37 3.62 -0.40
CA TYR A 182 10.21 3.50 -1.60
C TYR A 182 10.05 2.15 -2.28
N TYR A 183 10.18 1.06 -1.52
CA TYR A 183 10.04 -0.29 -2.06
C TYR A 183 8.61 -0.58 -2.54
N LEU A 184 7.60 -0.17 -1.76
CA LEU A 184 6.21 -0.30 -2.17
C LEU A 184 5.84 0.56 -3.37
N VAL A 185 6.56 1.62 -3.73
CA VAL A 185 6.33 2.40 -4.96
C VAL A 185 7.11 1.78 -6.13
N LYS A 186 8.40 1.48 -5.93
CA LYS A 186 9.30 0.96 -6.97
C LYS A 186 8.85 -0.40 -7.52
N TYR A 187 8.47 -1.32 -6.63
CA TYR A 187 8.20 -2.70 -7.00
C TYR A 187 6.70 -2.98 -7.00
N SER A 188 6.13 -3.13 -8.19
CA SER A 188 4.68 -3.34 -8.33
C SER A 188 4.19 -4.69 -7.79
N SER A 189 5.07 -5.71 -7.73
CA SER A 189 4.77 -7.01 -7.12
C SER A 189 4.42 -6.86 -5.63
N MET A 190 5.02 -5.87 -4.96
CA MET A 190 4.78 -5.56 -3.55
C MET A 190 3.41 -4.92 -3.30
N ARG A 191 2.67 -4.59 -4.36
CA ARG A 191 1.29 -4.09 -4.34
C ARG A 191 0.28 -5.10 -4.91
N SER A 192 0.67 -6.37 -5.06
CA SER A 192 -0.16 -7.41 -5.69
C SER A 192 -1.23 -8.03 -4.78
N GLY A 193 -1.20 -7.71 -3.48
CA GLY A 193 -2.14 -8.22 -2.49
C GLY A 193 -3.57 -7.76 -2.76
N ALA A 194 -4.46 -8.70 -3.07
CA ALA A 194 -5.85 -8.41 -3.48
C ALA A 194 -6.70 -7.71 -2.40
N THR A 195 -6.28 -7.76 -1.13
CA THR A 195 -7.02 -7.11 -0.03
C THR A 195 -6.58 -5.67 0.21
N GLY A 196 -5.41 -5.26 -0.28
CA GLY A 196 -4.77 -4.01 0.11
C GLY A 196 -4.39 -3.94 1.61
N ILE A 197 -4.43 -5.05 2.35
CA ILE A 197 -4.14 -5.06 3.79
C ILE A 197 -2.68 -5.42 4.03
N TYR A 198 -2.00 -4.58 4.80
CA TYR A 198 -0.60 -4.76 5.20
C TYR A 198 -0.47 -4.74 6.71
N TYR A 199 0.34 -5.64 7.26
CA TYR A 199 0.76 -5.58 8.65
C TYR A 199 2.24 -5.24 8.72
N GLY A 200 2.57 -4.24 9.53
CA GLY A 200 3.93 -3.97 9.97
C GLY A 200 4.20 -4.58 11.34
N VAL A 201 5.47 -4.82 11.67
CA VAL A 201 5.86 -5.27 13.02
C VAL A 201 5.45 -4.17 14.02
N ASP A 202 4.73 -4.56 15.08
CA ASP A 202 4.17 -3.65 16.09
C ASP A 202 3.27 -2.53 15.53
N GLY A 203 2.74 -2.73 14.32
CA GLY A 203 1.90 -1.76 13.61
C GLY A 203 2.66 -0.73 12.79
N GLU A 204 4.00 -0.77 12.76
CA GLU A 204 4.82 0.12 11.97
C GLU A 204 5.24 -0.53 10.65
N LEU A 205 4.93 0.12 9.54
CA LEU A 205 5.40 -0.34 8.24
C LEU A 205 6.92 -0.17 8.17
N GLY A 206 7.60 -1.22 7.74
CA GLY A 206 9.04 -1.28 7.63
C GLY A 206 9.43 -2.34 6.62
N TYR A 207 10.68 -2.77 6.66
CA TYR A 207 11.17 -3.72 5.66
C TYR A 207 10.74 -5.17 5.87
N SER A 208 10.00 -5.43 6.94
CA SER A 208 9.46 -6.74 7.28
C SER A 208 7.95 -6.56 7.50
N MET A 209 7.18 -6.74 6.44
CA MET A 209 5.73 -6.50 6.44
C MET A 209 4.99 -7.70 5.85
N CYS A 210 3.72 -7.86 6.20
CA CYS A 210 2.86 -8.92 5.67
C CYS A 210 1.84 -8.32 4.71
N MET A 211 1.91 -8.67 3.43
CA MET A 211 0.91 -8.35 2.41
C MET A 211 -0.13 -9.47 2.35
N LEU A 212 -1.35 -9.21 2.83
CA LEU A 212 -2.37 -10.24 2.97
C LEU A 212 -3.04 -10.61 1.64
N ARG A 213 -3.20 -11.92 1.42
CA ARG A 213 -4.01 -12.45 0.31
C ARG A 213 -5.51 -12.42 0.61
N THR A 214 -5.87 -12.60 1.87
CA THR A 214 -7.24 -12.75 2.36
C THR A 214 -7.45 -11.88 3.61
N GLN A 215 -8.70 -11.61 3.98
CA GLN A 215 -8.99 -10.65 5.04
C GLN A 215 -8.66 -11.16 6.46
N GLN A 216 -8.39 -12.45 6.64
CA GLN A 216 -8.08 -13.01 7.97
C GLN A 216 -6.58 -12.99 8.27
N ARG A 217 -6.23 -12.54 9.48
CA ARG A 217 -4.86 -12.26 9.93
C ARG A 217 -3.93 -13.48 9.92
N ASN A 218 -4.44 -14.68 10.26
CA ASN A 218 -3.60 -15.88 10.43
C ASN A 218 -3.57 -16.78 9.17
N GLU A 219 -4.14 -16.32 8.06
CA GLU A 219 -4.16 -17.04 6.79
C GLU A 219 -2.85 -16.84 6.01
N LYS A 220 -2.86 -17.20 4.72
CA LYS A 220 -1.71 -17.11 3.83
C LYS A 220 -1.44 -15.66 3.42
N TYR A 221 -0.21 -15.21 3.58
CA TYR A 221 0.25 -13.91 3.14
C TYR A 221 1.67 -13.98 2.56
N ARG A 222 2.11 -12.89 1.93
CA ARG A 222 3.49 -12.72 1.43
C ARG A 222 4.22 -11.70 2.29
N ASP A 223 5.52 -11.88 2.47
CA ASP A 223 6.40 -10.74 2.77
C ASP A 223 6.76 -10.11 1.43
N PRO A 224 6.38 -8.84 1.15
CA PRO A 224 6.53 -8.28 -0.17
C PRO A 224 8.01 -8.06 -0.54
N ILE A 225 8.90 -7.81 0.42
CA ILE A 225 10.34 -7.67 0.12
C ILE A 225 10.89 -9.04 -0.29
N LEU A 226 10.55 -10.10 0.44
CA LEU A 226 11.01 -11.44 0.11
C LEU A 226 10.39 -11.98 -1.18
N LEU A 227 9.14 -11.61 -1.48
CA LEU A 227 8.49 -11.91 -2.75
C LEU A 227 9.28 -11.29 -3.90
N GLU A 228 9.55 -9.99 -3.84
CA GLU A 228 10.26 -9.29 -4.90
C GLU A 228 11.71 -9.75 -5.01
N VAL A 229 12.42 -9.99 -3.91
CA VAL A 229 13.76 -10.59 -3.92
C VAL A 229 13.76 -11.94 -4.63
N TRP A 230 12.77 -12.79 -4.38
CA TRP A 230 12.63 -14.08 -5.05
C TRP A 230 12.37 -13.92 -6.56
N GLU A 231 11.43 -13.06 -6.96
CA GLU A 231 11.13 -12.77 -8.36
C GLU A 231 12.35 -12.20 -9.10
N SER A 232 12.97 -11.15 -8.56
CA SER A 232 14.15 -10.49 -9.11
C SER A 232 15.41 -11.37 -9.09
N SER A 233 15.48 -12.41 -8.25
CA SER A 233 16.58 -13.37 -8.26
C SER A 233 16.49 -14.37 -9.42
N GLU A 234 15.33 -14.55 -10.03
CA GLU A 234 15.07 -15.62 -11.00
C GLU A 234 15.38 -17.03 -10.44
N ALA A 235 15.41 -17.19 -9.11
CA ALA A 235 15.72 -18.46 -8.45
C ALA A 235 14.66 -19.54 -8.77
N GLY A 236 13.42 -19.13 -9.05
CA GLY A 236 12.34 -20.05 -9.42
C GLY A 236 12.08 -21.10 -8.34
N ASP A 237 11.91 -22.36 -8.74
CA ASP A 237 11.57 -23.50 -7.87
C ASP A 237 12.73 -23.99 -6.99
N ARG A 238 13.94 -23.42 -7.14
CA ARG A 238 15.09 -23.69 -6.26
C ARG A 238 14.92 -23.06 -4.88
N VAL A 239 13.97 -22.13 -4.76
CA VAL A 239 13.57 -21.47 -3.53
C VAL A 239 12.10 -21.77 -3.30
N ARG A 240 11.77 -22.13 -2.07
CA ARG A 240 10.39 -22.39 -1.67
C ARG A 240 9.54 -21.16 -1.94
N ASP A 241 8.41 -21.36 -2.61
CA ASP A 241 7.43 -20.31 -2.88
C ASP A 241 7.11 -19.53 -1.58
N PRO A 242 7.41 -18.22 -1.47
CA PRO A 242 7.43 -17.48 -0.20
C PRO A 242 6.04 -17.15 0.35
N TRP A 243 5.22 -18.17 0.63
CA TRP A 243 3.96 -18.05 1.35
C TRP A 243 4.20 -18.29 2.84
N PHE A 244 3.68 -17.39 3.66
CA PHE A 244 3.82 -17.44 5.10
C PHE A 244 2.46 -17.47 5.79
N THR A 245 2.46 -17.85 7.06
CA THR A 245 1.27 -17.88 7.95
C THR A 245 1.66 -17.42 9.36
N GLY A 246 0.67 -17.14 10.20
CA GLY A 246 0.87 -16.69 11.58
C GLY A 246 0.98 -15.17 11.71
N TYR A 247 1.57 -14.69 12.81
CA TYR A 247 1.61 -13.26 13.13
C TYR A 247 2.76 -12.52 12.43
N GLU A 248 2.62 -11.21 12.30
CA GLU A 248 3.62 -10.30 11.71
C GLU A 248 4.96 -10.29 12.46
N THR A 249 4.98 -10.72 13.71
CA THR A 249 6.20 -10.89 14.53
C THR A 249 6.91 -12.22 14.30
N ASN A 250 6.28 -13.18 13.62
CA ASN A 250 6.90 -14.47 13.34
C ASN A 250 8.02 -14.33 12.29
N PRO A 251 9.15 -15.05 12.44
CA PRO A 251 10.17 -15.14 11.41
C PRO A 251 9.61 -15.62 10.06
N ARG A 252 9.92 -14.90 8.98
CA ARG A 252 9.56 -15.28 7.61
C ARG A 252 10.81 -15.57 6.82
N TRP A 253 11.14 -16.85 6.69
CA TRP A 253 12.35 -17.29 6.02
C TRP A 253 12.05 -17.68 4.56
N LEU A 254 12.68 -16.99 3.63
CA LEU A 254 12.85 -17.47 2.26
C LEU A 254 13.85 -18.64 2.31
N ARG A 255 13.42 -19.84 1.92
CA ARG A 255 14.20 -21.09 2.11
C ARG A 255 14.62 -21.68 0.78
N LEU A 256 15.90 -22.01 0.64
CA LEU A 256 16.39 -22.80 -0.49
C LEU A 256 15.92 -24.25 -0.34
N GLU A 257 15.38 -24.84 -1.40
CA GLU A 257 14.78 -26.19 -1.35
C GLU A 257 15.84 -27.28 -1.11
N ARG A 258 17.08 -27.07 -1.56
CA ARG A 258 18.13 -28.08 -1.49
C ARG A 258 18.84 -28.10 -0.13
N SER A 259 19.30 -26.96 0.36
CA SER A 259 20.08 -26.86 1.61
C SER A 259 19.26 -26.51 2.85
N GLY A 260 18.05 -25.97 2.67
CA GLY A 260 17.31 -25.37 3.76
C GLY A 260 17.86 -24.02 4.23
N VAL A 261 18.93 -23.48 3.62
CA VAL A 261 19.46 -22.14 3.94
C VAL A 261 18.33 -21.12 3.89
N GLY A 262 18.27 -20.28 4.91
CA GLY A 262 17.22 -19.28 5.11
C GLY A 262 17.74 -17.87 4.90
N MET A 263 16.90 -17.01 4.32
CA MET A 263 17.10 -15.57 4.27
C MET A 263 15.80 -14.85 4.68
N ARG A 264 15.86 -13.90 5.61
CA ARG A 264 14.69 -13.09 6.01
C ARG A 264 15.01 -11.59 6.00
N SER A 265 14.03 -10.76 5.66
CA SER A 265 14.18 -9.31 5.69
C SER A 265 14.05 -8.79 7.12
N VAL A 266 15.04 -8.00 7.55
CA VAL A 266 15.12 -7.36 8.87
C VAL A 266 15.42 -5.87 8.71
N SER A 267 15.40 -5.11 9.81
CA SER A 267 15.55 -3.66 9.78
C SER A 267 16.85 -3.21 9.11
N ASP A 268 17.93 -3.95 9.33
CA ASP A 268 19.30 -3.55 9.01
C ASP A 268 19.97 -4.41 7.92
N GLY A 269 19.16 -5.18 7.18
CA GLY A 269 19.59 -6.01 6.06
C GLY A 269 18.77 -7.30 5.90
N PHE A 270 19.45 -8.39 5.56
CA PHE A 270 18.89 -9.73 5.51
C PHE A 270 19.57 -10.63 6.53
N GLU A 271 18.80 -11.17 7.46
CA GLU A 271 19.32 -12.20 8.36
C GLU A 271 19.37 -13.54 7.64
N LEU A 272 20.44 -14.28 7.88
CA LEU A 272 20.78 -15.52 7.19
C LEU A 272 20.78 -16.68 8.19
N GLU A 273 20.24 -17.81 7.76
CA GLU A 273 20.28 -19.07 8.50
C GLU A 273 21.00 -20.12 7.65
N GLY A 274 22.01 -20.75 8.25
CA GLY A 274 22.83 -21.76 7.59
C GLY A 274 22.09 -23.07 7.29
N ALA A 275 22.80 -24.01 6.67
CA ALA A 275 22.31 -25.36 6.42
C ALA A 275 22.55 -26.28 7.62
N GLU A 276 21.69 -27.28 7.81
CA GLU A 276 21.92 -28.34 8.81
C GLU A 276 23.01 -29.33 8.38
N ASP A 277 23.14 -29.58 7.06
CA ASP A 277 24.17 -30.44 6.49
C ASP A 277 25.56 -29.77 6.55
N GLU A 278 26.56 -30.44 7.12
CA GLU A 278 27.90 -29.88 7.34
C GLU A 278 28.59 -29.42 6.05
N ALA A 279 28.42 -30.16 4.94
CA ALA A 279 29.08 -29.82 3.69
C ALA A 279 28.42 -28.60 3.02
N LEU A 280 27.10 -28.50 3.08
CA LEU A 280 26.37 -27.32 2.62
C LEU A 280 26.61 -26.12 3.55
N GLN A 281 26.73 -26.35 4.86
CA GLN A 281 27.06 -25.31 5.82
C GLN A 281 28.45 -24.71 5.58
N ALA A 282 29.44 -25.55 5.24
CA ALA A 282 30.78 -25.06 4.88
C ALA A 282 30.75 -24.19 3.62
N LYS A 283 29.93 -24.55 2.61
CA LYS A 283 29.73 -23.72 1.41
C LYS A 283 29.03 -22.39 1.73
N PHE A 284 27.98 -22.43 2.54
CA PHE A 284 27.27 -21.24 2.99
C PHE A 284 28.22 -20.28 3.74
N ALA A 285 29.04 -20.81 4.64
CA ALA A 285 30.04 -20.04 5.37
C ALA A 285 31.11 -19.44 4.43
N ASP A 286 31.60 -20.19 3.43
CA ASP A 286 32.53 -19.66 2.42
C ASP A 286 31.93 -18.48 1.66
N ILE A 287 30.68 -18.60 1.20
CA ILE A 287 29.97 -17.50 0.53
C ILE A 287 29.88 -16.28 1.46
N CYS A 288 29.43 -16.47 2.71
CA CYS A 288 29.34 -15.37 3.68
C CYS A 288 30.69 -14.68 3.90
N ASN A 289 31.77 -15.44 4.05
CA ASN A 289 33.12 -14.90 4.29
C ASN A 289 33.71 -14.13 3.09
N ARG A 290 33.18 -14.32 1.88
CA ARG A 290 33.59 -13.56 0.69
C ARG A 290 32.92 -12.18 0.61
N HIS A 291 31.88 -11.93 1.40
CA HIS A 291 31.17 -10.65 1.44
C HIS A 291 31.62 -9.83 2.65
N ASN A 292 32.19 -8.66 2.41
CA ASN A 292 32.57 -7.72 3.48
C ASN A 292 31.34 -7.12 4.19
N ASP A 293 30.17 -7.23 3.58
CA ASP A 293 28.91 -6.70 4.10
C ASP A 293 28.12 -7.77 4.88
N VAL A 294 28.70 -8.94 5.13
CA VAL A 294 28.10 -9.96 5.99
C VAL A 294 28.71 -9.88 7.39
N ASP A 295 27.89 -9.46 8.34
CA ASP A 295 28.26 -9.40 9.75
C ASP A 295 27.78 -10.66 10.49
N ALA A 296 28.70 -11.34 11.16
CA ALA A 296 28.38 -12.42 12.09
C ALA A 296 28.62 -11.95 13.53
N VAL A 297 27.55 -11.70 14.28
CA VAL A 297 27.62 -11.26 15.69
C VAL A 297 26.86 -12.26 16.56
N GLY A 298 27.61 -13.05 17.34
CA GLY A 298 27.06 -14.17 18.10
C GLY A 298 26.45 -15.20 17.16
N ASP A 299 25.19 -15.59 17.42
CA ASP A 299 24.46 -16.56 16.59
C ASP A 299 23.73 -15.91 15.39
N ARG A 300 23.82 -14.57 15.23
CA ARG A 300 23.13 -13.83 14.18
C ARG A 300 24.09 -13.50 13.05
N THR A 301 23.80 -14.00 11.84
CA THR A 301 24.52 -13.64 10.61
C THR A 301 23.61 -12.75 9.76
N VAL A 302 24.08 -11.58 9.34
CA VAL A 302 23.29 -10.59 8.59
C VAL A 302 24.08 -10.10 7.39
N LEU A 303 23.50 -10.24 6.20
CA LEU A 303 23.91 -9.46 5.03
C LEU A 303 23.38 -8.04 5.20
N LYS A 304 24.27 -7.11 5.54
CA LYS A 304 23.97 -5.71 5.80
C LYS A 304 23.57 -5.01 4.51
N VAL A 305 22.53 -4.20 4.59
CA VAL A 305 22.19 -3.22 3.55
C VAL A 305 22.74 -1.87 4.01
N PRO A 306 23.43 -1.11 3.14
CA PRO A 306 23.87 0.24 3.48
C PRO A 306 22.69 1.13 3.89
N GLN A 307 22.84 1.85 5.02
CA GLN A 307 21.83 2.77 5.55
C GLN A 307 22.42 4.14 5.88
N ARG A 308 21.60 5.18 5.76
CA ARG A 308 21.89 6.54 6.22
C ARG A 308 20.79 7.02 7.17
N ASP A 309 21.19 7.74 8.21
CA ASP A 309 20.25 8.38 9.13
C ASP A 309 19.91 9.79 8.62
N HIS A 310 18.61 10.05 8.45
CA HIS A 310 18.05 11.32 8.02
C HIS A 310 17.31 12.05 9.15
N GLY A 311 17.54 11.66 10.41
CA GLY A 311 16.96 12.25 11.61
C GLY A 311 15.78 11.46 12.22
N ALA A 312 15.31 10.42 11.55
CA ALA A 312 14.25 9.52 12.01
C ALA A 312 14.74 8.08 12.21
N GLY A 313 16.07 7.90 12.27
CA GLY A 313 16.71 6.59 12.32
C GLY A 313 17.26 6.16 10.96
N PRO A 314 17.98 5.02 10.92
CA PRO A 314 18.62 4.53 9.72
C PRO A 314 17.61 4.05 8.68
N VAL A 315 17.76 4.54 7.46
CA VAL A 315 16.99 4.14 6.27
C VAL A 315 17.95 3.65 5.21
N ASP A 316 17.55 2.70 4.36
CA ASP A 316 18.42 2.20 3.31
C ASP A 316 18.89 3.33 2.38
N SER A 317 20.17 3.30 2.03
CA SER A 317 20.78 4.16 1.01
C SER A 317 21.13 3.38 -0.26
N THR A 318 20.88 2.07 -0.28
CA THR A 318 21.05 1.20 -1.45
C THR A 318 19.87 0.24 -1.52
N ASP A 319 19.46 -0.11 -2.73
CA ASP A 319 18.29 -0.95 -2.96
C ASP A 319 18.49 -2.38 -2.40
N ARG A 320 17.76 -2.70 -1.33
CA ARG A 320 17.83 -4.01 -0.66
C ARG A 320 17.35 -5.15 -1.54
N VAL A 321 16.40 -4.91 -2.45
CA VAL A 321 15.90 -5.95 -3.35
C VAL A 321 17.03 -6.38 -4.27
N VAL A 322 17.78 -5.42 -4.81
CA VAL A 322 18.94 -5.71 -5.68
C VAL A 322 20.01 -6.51 -4.94
N ILE A 323 20.37 -6.07 -3.72
CA ILE A 323 21.35 -6.77 -2.87
C ILE A 323 20.87 -8.19 -2.54
N GLY A 324 19.66 -8.32 -2.03
CA GLY A 324 19.08 -9.60 -1.62
C GLY A 324 18.93 -10.58 -2.78
N ALA A 325 18.47 -10.11 -3.95
CA ALA A 325 18.32 -10.94 -5.13
C ALA A 325 19.66 -11.43 -5.68
N ALA A 326 20.70 -10.58 -5.66
CA ALA A 326 22.05 -10.97 -6.05
C ALA A 326 22.64 -12.03 -5.12
N PHE A 327 22.50 -11.85 -3.80
CA PHE A 327 22.98 -12.82 -2.82
C PHE A 327 22.22 -14.15 -2.93
N LEU A 328 20.90 -14.12 -3.06
CA LEU A 328 20.09 -15.32 -3.25
C LEU A 328 20.48 -16.11 -4.52
N ARG A 329 20.75 -15.41 -5.63
CA ARG A 329 21.28 -16.03 -6.85
C ARG A 329 22.61 -16.72 -6.62
N GLU A 330 23.50 -16.10 -5.85
CA GLU A 330 24.80 -16.68 -5.54
C GLU A 330 24.67 -17.97 -4.73
N LEU A 331 23.83 -17.97 -3.68
CA LEU A 331 23.55 -19.16 -2.89
C LEU A 331 23.06 -20.32 -3.78
N VAL A 332 22.07 -20.03 -4.64
CA VAL A 332 21.50 -21.01 -5.56
C VAL A 332 22.53 -21.50 -6.59
N THR A 333 23.38 -20.61 -7.12
CA THR A 333 24.42 -20.96 -8.09
C THR A 333 25.52 -21.82 -7.48
N ALA A 334 25.82 -21.63 -6.20
CA ALA A 334 26.74 -22.48 -5.44
C ALA A 334 26.18 -23.88 -5.13
N GLY A 335 24.92 -24.13 -5.51
CA GLY A 335 24.24 -25.40 -5.28
C GLY A 335 23.88 -25.62 -3.82
N LEU A 336 23.62 -24.53 -3.09
CA LEU A 336 22.81 -24.57 -1.87
C LEU A 336 21.32 -24.70 -2.22
#